data_AF-A0A7C1KNB6-F1
#
_entry.id   AF-A0A7C1KNB6-F1
#
_cell.length_a   1.000
_cell.length_b   1.000
_cell.length_c   1.000
_cell.angle_alpha   90.00
_cell.angle_beta   90.00
_cell.angle_gamma   90.00
#
_symmetry.space_group_name_H-M   'P 1'
#
loop_
_entity.id
_entity.type
_entity.pdbx_description
1 polymer ?
#
loop_
_entity_poly.entity_id
_entity_poly.type
_entity_poly.pdbx_seq_one_letter_code
_entity_poly.pdbx_strand_id
1 'polypeptide(L)' 'MADIISIHIPVSETLMGEGEFKLMKKGAWLVNISRGGVVDESVLYNFLSSDHLSGAALDVFEDDLIIAL' A
#
# COMPACT_ATOMS: atom_id res chain seq x y z
N MET A 1 6.58 4.70 16.12
CA MET A 1 6.29 4.62 14.67
C MET A 1 7.02 3.41 14.11
N ALA A 2 6.42 2.68 13.18
CA ALA A 2 7.01 1.48 12.58
C ALA A 2 7.87 1.85 11.36
N ASP A 3 8.91 1.05 11.11
CA ASP A 3 9.75 1.13 9.90
C ASP A 3 9.15 0.36 8.72
N ILE A 4 8.41 -0.71 9.03
CA ILE A 4 7.71 -1.55 8.07
C ILE A 4 6.30 -1.77 8.58
N ILE A 5 5.32 -1.59 7.71
CA ILE A 5 3.92 -1.93 7.97
C ILE A 5 3.54 -3.05 7.02
N SER A 6 3.08 -4.17 7.59
CA SER A 6 2.60 -5.34 6.84
C SER A 6 1.12 -5.55 7.11
N ILE A 7 0.34 -5.73 6.04
CA ILE A 7 -1.12 -5.84 6.09
C ILE A 7 -1.54 -7.30 6.01
N HIS A 8 -2.38 -7.74 6.96
CA HIS A 8 -2.88 -9.11 7.08
C HIS A 8 -4.35 -9.16 7.48
N ILE A 9 -5.22 -8.59 6.65
CA ILE A 9 -6.65 -8.51 6.92
C ILE A 9 -7.48 -9.22 5.84
N PRO A 10 -8.65 -9.77 6.20
CA PRO A 10 -9.51 -10.46 5.24
C PRO A 10 -10.36 -9.51 4.39
N VAL A 11 -10.42 -8.22 4.75
CA VAL A 11 -11.37 -7.24 4.21
C VAL A 11 -10.98 -6.76 2.81
N SER A 12 -11.96 -6.26 2.05
CA SER A 12 -11.79 -5.71 0.70
C SER A 12 -12.17 -4.22 0.60
N GLU A 13 -12.25 -3.51 1.74
CA GLU A 13 -12.40 -2.06 1.77
C GLU A 13 -11.04 -1.37 1.89
N THR A 14 -10.92 -0.19 1.31
CA THR A 14 -9.70 0.61 1.37
C THR A 14 -9.47 1.13 2.78
N LEU A 15 -8.39 0.68 3.41
CA LEU A 15 -7.97 1.11 4.74
C LEU A 15 -6.74 2.00 4.72
N MET A 16 -5.87 1.83 3.71
CA MET A 16 -4.66 2.62 3.58
C MET A 16 -4.88 3.70 2.52
N GLY A 17 -5.31 4.88 2.96
CA GLY A 17 -5.47 6.08 2.16
C GLY A 17 -4.51 7.21 2.60
N GLU A 18 -4.76 8.43 2.12
CA GLU A 18 -3.84 9.55 2.30
C GLU A 18 -3.60 9.90 3.78
N GLY A 19 -4.64 9.76 4.61
CA GLY A 19 -4.55 9.99 6.06
C GLY A 19 -3.57 9.03 6.73
N GLU A 20 -3.68 7.74 6.42
CA GLU A 20 -2.85 6.69 7.00
C GLU A 20 -1.40 6.81 6.53
N PHE A 21 -1.18 7.10 5.25
CA PHE A 21 0.17 7.31 4.72
C PHE A 21 0.88 8.52 5.32
N LYS A 22 0.17 9.62 5.62
CA LYS A 22 0.74 10.78 6.34
C LYS A 22 1.24 10.43 7.74
N LEU A 23 0.61 9.43 8.38
CA LEU A 23 1.00 8.95 9.70
C LEU A 23 2.17 7.97 9.65
N MET A 24 2.53 7.44 8.48
CA MET A 24 3.70 6.58 8.34
C MET A 24 4.98 7.38 8.54
N LYS A 25 5.98 6.72 9.15
CA LYS A 25 7.33 7.26 9.27
C LYS A 25 7.90 7.51 7.87
N LYS A 26 8.57 8.66 7.67
CA LYS A 26 9.32 8.90 6.43
C LYS A 26 10.42 7.85 6.25
N GLY A 27 10.54 7.32 5.05
CA GLY A 27 11.43 6.20 4.70
C GLY A 27 10.91 4.82 5.12
N ALA A 28 9.66 4.72 5.59
CA ALA A 28 9.07 3.43 5.89
C ALA A 28 8.76 2.62 4.62
N TRP A 29 8.51 1.33 4.83
CA TRP A 29 8.05 0.40 3.80
C TRP A 29 6.63 -0.08 4.07
N LEU A 30 5.87 -0.31 2.99
CA LEU A 30 4.57 -0.99 3.04
C LEU A 30 4.68 -2.40 2.44
N VAL A 31 4.06 -3.39 3.06
CA VAL A 31 3.94 -4.76 2.52
C VAL A 31 2.47 -5.17 2.54
N ASN A 32 1.89 -5.53 1.39
CA ASN A 32 0.54 -6.07 1.30
C ASN A 32 0.56 -7.43 0.59
N ILE A 33 0.27 -8.48 1.36
CA ILE A 33 0.08 -9.85 0.86
C ILE A 33 -1.32 -10.38 1.18
N SER A 34 -2.29 -9.48 1.47
CA SER A 34 -3.62 -9.86 1.93
C SER A 34 -4.67 -9.82 0.83
N ARG A 35 -5.17 -8.64 0.46
CA ARG A 35 -6.22 -8.44 -0.55
C ARG A 35 -5.96 -7.17 -1.35
N GLY A 36 -6.29 -7.21 -2.63
CA GLY A 36 -6.40 -6.02 -3.48
C GLY A 36 -7.46 -5.06 -2.95
N GLY A 37 -7.31 -3.76 -3.23
CA GLY A 37 -8.24 -2.71 -2.82
C GLY A 37 -8.13 -2.27 -1.35
N VAL A 38 -7.32 -2.95 -0.52
CA VAL A 38 -7.03 -2.51 0.86
C VAL A 38 -6.18 -1.25 0.91
N VAL A 39 -5.37 -1.05 -0.12
CA VAL A 39 -4.50 0.10 -0.30
C VAL A 39 -5.02 0.90 -1.48
N ASP A 40 -5.19 2.21 -1.33
CA ASP A 40 -5.40 3.08 -2.48
C ASP A 40 -4.08 3.20 -3.24
N GLU A 41 -3.95 2.49 -4.37
CA GLU A 41 -2.71 2.45 -5.14
C GLU A 41 -2.33 3.82 -5.73
N SER A 42 -3.32 4.67 -6.02
CA SER A 42 -3.08 6.03 -6.53
C SER A 42 -2.40 6.90 -5.46
N VAL A 43 -2.84 6.76 -4.21
CA VAL A 43 -2.23 7.44 -3.07
C VAL A 43 -0.86 6.83 -2.77
N LEU A 44 -0.74 5.50 -2.75
CA LEU A 44 0.54 4.82 -2.55
C LEU A 44 1.59 5.32 -3.55
N TYR A 45 1.23 5.43 -4.83
CA TYR A 45 2.10 5.97 -5.87
C TYR A 45 2.60 7.37 -5.55
N ASN A 46 1.74 8.26 -5.04
CA ASN A 46 2.13 9.62 -4.67
C ASN A 46 3.15 9.64 -3.51
N PHE A 47 2.98 8.76 -2.52
CA PHE A 47 3.90 8.66 -1.37
C PHE A 47 5.24 8.00 -1.71
N LEU A 48 5.25 7.08 -2.69
CA LEU A 48 6.49 6.55 -3.25
C LEU A 48 7.19 7.61 -4.12
N SER A 49 6.46 8.29 -4.99
CA SER A 49 7.01 9.30 -5.92
C SER A 49 7.56 10.54 -5.20
N SER A 50 7.08 10.82 -3.98
CA SER A 50 7.55 11.92 -3.14
C SER A 50 8.69 11.54 -2.20
N ASP A 51 9.22 10.31 -2.30
CA ASP A 51 10.23 9.74 -1.39
C ASP A 51 9.80 9.74 0.10
N HIS A 52 8.49 9.88 0.40
CA HIS A 52 8.01 9.72 1.76
C HIS A 52 8.10 8.26 2.19
N LEU A 53 7.80 7.31 1.30
CA LEU A 53 8.08 5.89 1.49
C LEU A 53 9.35 5.50 0.73
N SER A 54 10.16 4.64 1.35
CA SER A 54 11.34 4.09 0.67
C SER A 54 11.02 2.90 -0.23
N GLY A 55 9.82 2.32 -0.11
CA GLY A 55 9.38 1.24 -0.98
C GLY A 55 8.04 0.64 -0.56
N ALA A 56 7.48 -0.17 -1.47
CA ALA A 56 6.33 -1.00 -1.20
C ALA A 56 6.47 -2.36 -1.91
N ALA A 57 6.00 -3.43 -1.27
CA ALA A 57 5.91 -4.77 -1.84
C ALA A 57 4.44 -5.21 -1.83
N LEU A 58 3.88 -5.44 -3.01
CA LEU A 58 2.48 -5.82 -3.20
C LEU A 58 2.44 -7.17 -3.93
N ASP A 59 1.73 -8.14 -3.37
CA ASP A 59 1.40 -9.42 -4.03
C ASP A 59 0.03 -9.38 -4.73
N VAL A 60 -0.81 -8.42 -4.35
CA VAL A 60 -2.21 -8.27 -4.75
C VAL A 60 -2.50 -6.81 -5.13
N PHE A 61 -3.38 -6.60 -6.11
CA PHE A 61 -3.77 -5.28 -6.63
C PHE A 61 -5.30 -5.16 -6.70
N GLU A 62 -5.86 -3.95 -6.62
CA GLU A 62 -7.32 -3.70 -6.70
C GLU A 62 -7.95 -4.36 -7.93
N ASP A 63 -7.34 -4.22 -9.11
CA ASP A 63 -7.72 -4.91 -10.33
C ASP A 63 -6.83 -6.15 -10.54
N ASP A 64 -7.18 -7.28 -9.91
CA ASP A 64 -6.59 -8.61 -10.22
C ASP A 64 -7.00 -9.12 -11.63
N LEU A 65 -7.38 -8.24 -12.56
CA LEU A 65 -7.51 -8.55 -13.98
C LEU A 65 -6.15 -8.36 -14.65
N ILE A 66 -5.30 -9.36 -14.42
CA ILE A 66 -4.16 -9.66 -15.30
C ILE A 66 -4.74 -9.85 -16.71
N ILE A 67 -4.66 -8.83 -17.57
CA ILE A 67 -4.50 -9.11 -18.99
C ILE A 67 -3.10 -9.68 -19.09
N ALA A 68 -3.03 -11.02 -19.08
CA ALA A 68 -1.87 -11.76 -19.50
C ALA A 68 -1.74 -11.56 -21.01
N LEU A 69 -0.97 -10.55 -21.44
CA LEU A 69 -0.23 -10.52 -22.70
C LEU A 69 1.04 -9.68 -22.51
#